data_AF-A0A842TUQ3-F1
#
_entry.id   AF-A0A842TUQ3-F1
#
_cell.length_a   1.000
_cell.length_b   1.000
_cell.length_c   1.000
_cell.angle_alpha   90.00
_cell.angle_beta   90.00
_cell.angle_gamma   90.00
#
_symmetry.space_group_name_H-M   'P 1'
#
loop_
_entity.id
_entity.type
_entity.pdbx_description
1 polymer ?
#
loop_
_entity_poly.entity_id
_entity_poly.type
_entity_poly.pdbx_seq_one_letter_code
_entity_poly.pdbx_strand_id
1 'polypeptide(L)'
;MILDTMQFRSNKRGQLTLKPFIEIVVAITIFFIFYYSGVEFGTGEIFEKIQVTRDAALTLDAFNALPGNAYLEFPLNTSDFYIDIKEDKIKIYSYAADPNFGSYLFVKRQGQTLDKEFARPSSIYFQKSGDELKVSKELEPEQIKKQECPERSSRIGNIIITPVSGLSDALAAFIDAEVKEDIPEDTGLLIQLEKEQAEGIRLELNILPNTNSRRLACLIQDQLIEEKISIHTSVSKKYPLSEAKAGISIKIGEQLSKSKIINAVSKAVKEI
;
A
#
# COMPACT_ATOMS: atom_id res chain seq x y z
N MET A 1 86.89 -40.38 15.31
CA MET A 1 85.84 -39.80 16.19
C MET A 1 85.96 -38.29 16.07
N ILE A 2 84.85 -37.56 15.96
CA ILE A 2 84.76 -36.10 15.68
C ILE A 2 84.80 -35.75 14.18
N LEU A 3 83.67 -35.91 13.50
CA LEU A 3 83.32 -35.15 12.29
C LEU A 3 81.85 -35.45 11.94
N ASP A 4 80.92 -34.96 12.77
CA ASP A 4 79.49 -35.04 12.40
C ASP A 4 78.60 -34.06 13.17
N THR A 5 78.87 -32.75 13.10
CA THR A 5 77.97 -31.73 13.68
C THR A 5 78.09 -30.35 13.00
N MET A 6 78.00 -30.26 11.67
CA MET A 6 77.90 -28.94 11.00
C MET A 6 77.03 -28.93 9.74
N GLN A 7 75.79 -29.43 9.77
CA GLN A 7 74.87 -29.22 8.63
C GLN A 7 73.39 -28.91 8.96
N PHE A 8 73.06 -28.45 10.18
CA PHE A 8 71.68 -28.01 10.50
C PHE A 8 71.62 -26.57 11.04
N ARG A 9 72.05 -25.57 10.25
CA ARG A 9 71.86 -24.15 10.64
C ARG A 9 71.48 -23.16 9.54
N SER A 10 71.12 -23.59 8.34
CA SER A 10 70.59 -22.67 7.29
C SER A 10 69.05 -22.71 7.13
N ASN A 11 68.37 -23.80 7.51
CA ASN A 11 66.91 -23.93 7.32
C ASN A 11 66.02 -23.20 8.34
N LYS A 12 66.59 -22.51 9.36
CA LYS A 12 65.80 -21.78 10.37
C LYS A 12 65.65 -20.27 10.10
N ARG A 13 66.36 -19.72 9.10
CA ARG A 13 66.32 -18.28 8.81
C ARG A 13 65.09 -17.87 7.96
N GLY A 14 64.63 -18.74 7.06
CA GLY A 14 63.41 -18.49 6.28
C GLY A 14 62.10 -18.64 7.07
N GLN A 15 62.13 -19.40 8.18
CA GLN A 15 60.95 -19.61 9.02
C GLN A 15 60.65 -18.39 9.92
N LEU A 16 61.68 -17.58 10.24
CA LEU A 16 61.51 -16.39 11.08
C LEU A 16 60.84 -15.22 10.34
N THR A 17 61.02 -15.13 9.01
CA THR A 17 60.43 -14.06 8.19
C THR A 17 59.04 -14.40 7.66
N LEU A 18 58.71 -15.70 7.52
CA LEU A 18 57.40 -16.12 7.02
C LEU A 18 56.26 -15.84 8.01
N LYS A 19 56.49 -16.05 9.31
CA LYS A 19 55.47 -15.82 10.34
C LYS A 19 54.94 -14.38 10.38
N PRO A 20 55.78 -13.32 10.46
CA PRO A 20 55.28 -11.94 10.47
C PRO A 20 54.63 -11.57 9.13
N PHE A 21 55.09 -12.13 8.00
CA PHE A 21 54.44 -11.90 6.71
C PHE A 21 53.01 -12.45 6.68
N ILE A 22 52.80 -13.69 7.15
CA ILE A 22 51.46 -14.29 7.26
C ILE A 22 50.58 -13.46 8.20
N GLU A 23 51.12 -13.02 9.35
CA GLU A 23 50.38 -12.17 10.29
C GLU A 23 49.95 -10.84 9.65
N ILE A 24 50.82 -10.19 8.86
CA ILE A 24 50.50 -8.96 8.12
C ILE A 24 49.40 -9.22 7.08
N VAL A 25 49.51 -10.31 6.30
CA VAL A 25 48.49 -10.65 5.29
C VAL A 25 47.14 -10.89 5.96
N VAL A 26 47.10 -11.66 7.04
CA VAL A 26 45.87 -11.91 7.81
C VAL A 26 45.30 -10.61 8.40
N ALA A 27 46.14 -9.74 8.98
CA ALA A 27 45.71 -8.45 9.52
C ALA A 27 45.12 -7.55 8.44
N ILE A 28 45.74 -7.49 7.25
CA ILE A 28 45.23 -6.74 6.10
C ILE A 28 43.88 -7.32 5.65
N THR A 29 43.76 -8.64 5.53
CA THR A 29 42.50 -9.29 5.15
C THR A 29 41.38 -8.99 6.15
N ILE A 30 41.65 -9.10 7.45
CA ILE A 30 40.69 -8.77 8.51
C ILE A 30 40.30 -7.29 8.43
N PHE A 31 41.26 -6.38 8.23
CA PHE A 31 40.99 -4.96 8.07
C PHE A 31 40.07 -4.68 6.88
N PHE A 32 40.31 -5.30 5.73
CA PHE A 32 39.43 -5.16 4.57
C PHE A 32 38.02 -5.69 4.85
N ILE A 33 37.89 -6.85 5.50
CA ILE A 33 36.57 -7.39 5.88
C ILE A 33 35.80 -6.39 6.75
N PHE A 34 36.44 -5.85 7.80
CA PHE A 34 35.81 -4.85 8.67
C PHE A 34 35.49 -3.54 7.94
N TYR A 35 36.37 -3.08 7.05
CA TYR A 35 36.14 -1.87 6.26
C TYR A 35 34.92 -2.03 5.36
N TYR A 36 34.84 -3.13 4.60
CA TYR A 36 33.71 -3.41 3.72
C TYR A 36 32.40 -3.57 4.51
N SER A 37 32.39 -4.39 5.57
CA SER A 37 31.21 -4.52 6.42
C SER A 37 30.81 -3.18 7.04
N GLY A 38 31.78 -2.38 7.49
CA GLY A 38 31.54 -1.06 8.08
C GLY A 38 30.88 -0.07 7.11
N VAL A 39 31.29 -0.05 5.84
CA VAL A 39 30.65 0.77 4.81
C VAL A 39 29.21 0.30 4.57
N GLU A 40 28.99 -1.00 4.43
CA GLU A 40 27.65 -1.55 4.18
C GLU A 40 26.69 -1.27 5.34
N PHE A 41 27.10 -1.51 6.59
CA PHE A 41 26.30 -1.15 7.77
C PHE A 41 26.13 0.38 7.91
N GLY A 42 27.13 1.16 7.49
CA GLY A 42 27.10 2.62 7.56
C GLY A 42 26.11 3.26 6.60
N THR A 43 25.84 2.65 5.45
CA THR A 43 24.83 3.14 4.48
C THR A 43 23.40 2.93 4.95
N GLY A 44 23.16 1.99 5.87
CA GLY A 44 21.81 1.63 6.33
C GLY A 44 21.00 0.78 5.34
N GLU A 45 21.54 0.50 4.16
CA GLU A 45 20.85 -0.19 3.06
C GLU A 45 20.38 -1.61 3.45
N ILE A 46 21.13 -2.28 4.32
CA ILE A 46 20.76 -3.61 4.86
C ILE A 46 19.44 -3.53 5.64
N PHE A 47 19.29 -2.50 6.48
CA PHE A 47 18.08 -2.31 7.28
C PHE A 47 16.89 -1.95 6.40
N GLU A 48 17.11 -1.13 5.37
CA GLU A 48 16.10 -0.80 4.38
C GLU A 48 15.63 -2.06 3.64
N LYS A 49 16.55 -2.86 3.08
CA LYS A 49 16.22 -4.13 2.42
C LYS A 49 15.41 -5.05 3.33
N ILE A 50 15.83 -5.23 4.58
CA ILE A 50 15.11 -6.08 5.55
C ILE A 50 13.71 -5.52 5.86
N GLN A 51 13.59 -4.21 6.07
CA GLN A 51 12.32 -3.56 6.36
C GLN A 51 11.35 -3.68 5.19
N VAL A 52 11.79 -3.32 3.99
CA VAL A 52 11.00 -3.42 2.75
C VAL A 52 10.56 -4.87 2.51
N THR A 53 11.47 -5.84 2.71
CA THR A 53 11.15 -7.27 2.53
C THR A 53 10.07 -7.72 3.52
N ARG A 54 10.20 -7.32 4.79
CA ARG A 54 9.24 -7.66 5.84
C ARG A 54 7.88 -7.02 5.58
N ASP A 55 7.86 -5.74 5.23
CA ASP A 55 6.61 -5.01 4.97
C ASP A 55 5.88 -5.58 3.74
N ALA A 56 6.61 -5.95 2.69
CA ALA A 56 6.05 -6.61 1.51
C ALA A 56 5.50 -8.01 1.85
N ALA A 57 6.20 -8.80 2.66
CA ALA A 57 5.71 -10.11 3.11
C ALA A 57 4.45 -10.00 3.96
N LEU A 58 4.43 -9.07 4.92
CA LEU A 58 3.24 -8.81 5.75
C LEU A 58 2.07 -8.30 4.92
N THR A 59 2.34 -7.53 3.86
CA THR A 59 1.34 -7.10 2.89
C THR A 59 0.75 -8.30 2.16
N LEU A 60 1.58 -9.22 1.66
CA LEU A 60 1.11 -10.47 1.04
C LEU A 60 0.26 -11.30 2.00
N ASP A 61 0.66 -11.43 3.26
CA ASP A 61 -0.10 -12.12 4.31
C ASP A 61 -1.46 -11.46 4.56
N ALA A 62 -1.48 -10.14 4.70
CA ALA A 62 -2.71 -9.37 4.88
C ALA A 62 -3.65 -9.55 3.69
N PHE A 63 -3.12 -9.50 2.46
CA PHE A 63 -3.89 -9.76 1.25
C PHE A 63 -4.43 -11.19 1.22
N ASN A 64 -3.63 -12.20 1.57
CA ASN A 64 -4.09 -13.59 1.62
C ASN A 64 -5.21 -13.78 2.66
N ALA A 65 -5.14 -13.09 3.80
CA ALA A 65 -6.16 -13.13 4.84
C ALA A 65 -7.45 -12.34 4.52
N LEU A 66 -7.37 -11.32 3.65
CA LEU A 66 -8.49 -10.42 3.38
C LEU A 66 -9.64 -11.12 2.63
N PRO A 67 -10.89 -11.06 3.09
CA PRO A 67 -12.01 -11.53 2.29
C PRO A 67 -12.31 -10.53 1.15
N GLY A 68 -12.35 -11.01 -0.09
CA GLY A 68 -12.74 -10.22 -1.27
C GLY A 68 -11.59 -9.59 -2.03
N ASN A 69 -11.91 -8.54 -2.80
CA ASN A 69 -10.97 -7.87 -3.70
C ASN A 69 -10.29 -6.70 -3.00
N ALA A 70 -9.01 -6.50 -3.27
CA ALA A 70 -8.27 -5.34 -2.79
C ALA A 70 -7.14 -4.98 -3.75
N TYR A 71 -6.71 -3.72 -3.68
CA TYR A 71 -5.52 -3.25 -4.37
C TYR A 71 -4.69 -2.39 -3.42
N LEU A 72 -3.37 -2.48 -3.53
CA LEU A 72 -2.44 -1.62 -2.82
C LEU A 72 -1.26 -1.31 -3.73
N GLU A 73 -0.98 -0.03 -3.89
CA GLU A 73 0.32 0.43 -4.37
C GLU A 73 1.29 0.44 -3.20
N PHE A 74 2.37 -0.32 -3.30
CA PHE A 74 3.37 -0.40 -2.26
C PHE A 74 4.21 0.89 -2.28
N PRO A 75 4.17 1.72 -1.22
CA PRO A 75 4.58 3.12 -1.28
C PRO A 75 6.11 3.35 -1.25
N LEU A 76 6.91 2.29 -1.36
CA LEU A 76 8.36 2.36 -1.27
C LEU A 76 8.97 2.42 -2.67
N ASN A 77 9.76 3.47 -2.91
CA ASN A 77 10.59 3.57 -4.10
C ASN A 77 11.58 2.40 -4.09
N THR A 78 11.28 1.38 -4.90
CA THR A 78 12.04 0.14 -4.97
C THR A 78 13.01 0.13 -6.16
N SER A 79 13.25 1.30 -6.75
CA SER A 79 14.06 1.47 -7.97
C SER A 79 15.52 1.05 -7.79
N ASP A 80 16.03 1.04 -6.56
CA ASP A 80 17.41 0.65 -6.27
C ASP A 80 17.57 -0.86 -6.06
N PHE A 81 16.46 -1.60 -5.93
CA PHE A 81 16.47 -3.01 -5.55
C PHE A 81 15.87 -3.93 -6.62
N TYR A 82 16.32 -5.18 -6.61
CA TYR A 82 15.69 -6.31 -7.27
C TYR A 82 14.81 -7.04 -6.28
N ILE A 83 13.64 -7.48 -6.72
CA ILE A 83 12.65 -8.14 -5.88
C ILE A 83 12.28 -9.47 -6.52
N ASP A 84 12.53 -10.56 -5.80
CA ASP A 84 12.28 -11.93 -6.24
C ASP A 84 11.27 -12.56 -5.28
N ILE A 85 10.09 -12.86 -5.79
CA ILE A 85 9.02 -13.57 -5.08
C ILE A 85 8.99 -14.97 -5.67
N LYS A 86 9.30 -15.98 -4.86
CA LYS A 86 9.29 -17.38 -5.26
C LYS A 86 8.68 -18.22 -4.17
N GLU A 87 7.76 -19.09 -4.56
CA GLU A 87 7.07 -20.00 -3.65
C GLU A 87 6.38 -19.26 -2.49
N ASP A 88 6.96 -19.29 -1.29
CA ASP A 88 6.50 -18.69 -0.04
C ASP A 88 7.51 -17.67 0.52
N LYS A 89 8.43 -17.20 -0.31
CA LYS A 89 9.53 -16.34 0.09
C LYS A 89 9.66 -15.12 -0.81
N ILE A 90 9.91 -13.98 -0.19
CA ILE A 90 10.33 -12.75 -0.87
C ILE A 90 11.79 -12.46 -0.55
N LYS A 91 12.57 -12.10 -1.57
CA LYS A 91 13.97 -11.73 -1.49
C LYS A 91 14.19 -10.37 -2.14
N ILE A 92 14.87 -9.46 -1.44
CA ILE A 92 15.22 -8.14 -1.96
C ILE A 92 16.74 -7.97 -1.92
N TYR A 93 17.34 -7.61 -3.04
CA TYR A 93 18.80 -7.52 -3.21
C TYR A 93 19.18 -6.41 -4.18
N SER A 94 20.39 -5.87 -4.05
CA SER A 94 20.84 -4.74 -4.88
C SER A 94 21.55 -5.19 -6.16
N TYR A 95 22.09 -6.42 -6.16
CA TYR A 95 22.75 -7.08 -7.29
C TYR A 95 22.76 -8.61 -7.12
N ALA A 96 23.04 -9.36 -8.19
CA ALA A 96 22.83 -10.81 -8.24
C ALA A 96 23.55 -11.63 -7.14
N ALA A 97 24.71 -11.17 -6.68
CA ALA A 97 25.52 -11.80 -5.64
C ALA A 97 25.60 -10.94 -4.36
N ASP A 98 24.55 -10.19 -4.05
CA ASP A 98 24.46 -9.37 -2.83
C ASP A 98 24.56 -10.28 -1.58
N PRO A 99 25.60 -10.14 -0.74
CA PRO A 99 25.73 -10.93 0.48
C PRO A 99 24.72 -10.51 1.55
N ASN A 100 24.15 -9.31 1.45
CA ASN A 100 23.27 -8.70 2.44
C ASN A 100 21.85 -8.51 1.90
N PHE A 101 21.29 -9.56 1.31
CA PHE A 101 19.92 -9.53 0.82
C PHE A 101 18.90 -9.60 1.97
N GLY A 102 17.78 -8.88 1.82
CA GLY A 102 16.60 -9.06 2.65
C GLY A 102 15.86 -10.32 2.24
N SER A 103 15.36 -11.08 3.20
CA SER A 103 14.62 -12.32 2.94
C SER A 103 13.57 -12.55 4.02
N TYR A 104 12.32 -12.78 3.62
CA TYR A 104 11.23 -13.05 4.56
C TYR A 104 10.25 -14.08 3.98
N LEU A 105 9.67 -14.91 4.85
CA LEU A 105 8.67 -15.90 4.48
C LEU A 105 7.27 -15.30 4.62
N PHE A 106 6.37 -15.66 3.71
CA PHE A 106 4.96 -15.29 3.77
C PHE A 106 4.09 -16.55 3.66
N VAL A 107 2.87 -16.47 4.15
CA VAL A 107 1.90 -17.57 4.13
C VAL A 107 1.26 -17.66 2.75
N LYS A 108 1.70 -18.63 1.98
CA LYS A 108 1.14 -18.97 0.66
C LYS A 108 -0.18 -19.73 0.80
N ARG A 109 -1.18 -19.39 -0.03
CA ARG A 109 -2.45 -20.15 -0.10
C ARG A 109 -2.27 -21.40 -0.97
N GLN A 110 -2.95 -22.50 -0.63
CA GLN A 110 -2.88 -23.72 -1.45
C GLN A 110 -3.31 -23.43 -2.90
N GLY A 111 -2.50 -23.88 -3.87
CA GLY A 111 -2.74 -23.68 -5.30
C GLY A 111 -2.34 -22.31 -5.86
N GLN A 112 -1.93 -21.37 -5.02
CA GLN A 112 -1.40 -20.08 -5.46
C GLN A 112 -0.01 -20.27 -6.10
N THR A 113 0.34 -19.51 -7.13
CA THR A 113 1.72 -19.47 -7.68
C THR A 113 2.13 -18.02 -7.88
N LEU A 114 3.08 -17.57 -7.05
CA LEU A 114 3.59 -16.20 -7.03
C LEU A 114 5.08 -16.22 -7.35
N ASP A 115 5.41 -16.66 -8.56
CA ASP A 115 6.80 -16.69 -9.04
C ASP A 115 7.02 -15.49 -9.97
N LYS A 116 7.61 -14.43 -9.41
CA LYS A 116 7.82 -13.15 -10.11
C LYS A 116 9.16 -12.54 -9.71
N GLU A 117 9.87 -12.07 -10.72
CA GLU A 117 11.11 -11.31 -10.54
C GLU A 117 10.93 -9.89 -11.11
N PHE A 118 11.22 -8.90 -10.28
CA PHE A 118 11.14 -7.49 -10.63
C PHE A 118 12.53 -6.87 -10.56
N ALA A 119 13.11 -6.58 -11.71
CA ALA A 119 14.29 -5.75 -11.80
C ALA A 119 13.91 -4.28 -11.58
N ARG A 120 14.38 -3.69 -10.47
CA ARG A 120 14.33 -2.25 -10.17
C ARG A 120 12.96 -1.61 -10.44
N PRO A 121 11.87 -2.14 -9.85
CA PRO A 121 10.54 -1.55 -10.06
C PRO A 121 10.45 -0.18 -9.39
N SER A 122 9.79 0.79 -10.05
CA SER A 122 9.49 2.08 -9.42
C SER A 122 8.41 1.95 -8.35
N SER A 123 7.40 1.13 -8.63
CA SER A 123 6.29 0.76 -7.75
C SER A 123 6.00 -0.72 -7.91
N ILE A 124 5.42 -1.34 -6.87
CA ILE A 124 4.83 -2.68 -6.94
C ILE A 124 3.36 -2.56 -6.56
N TYR A 125 2.51 -3.22 -7.33
CA TYR A 125 1.08 -3.31 -7.07
C TYR A 125 0.75 -4.72 -6.57
N PHE A 126 0.10 -4.77 -5.42
CA PHE A 126 -0.53 -5.99 -4.90
C PHE A 126 -2.02 -5.92 -5.22
N GLN A 127 -2.52 -6.90 -5.97
CA GLN A 127 -3.91 -6.97 -6.39
C GLN A 127 -4.50 -8.32 -6.02
N LYS A 128 -5.65 -8.32 -5.34
CA LYS A 128 -6.42 -9.53 -5.05
C LYS A 128 -7.77 -9.48 -5.75
N SER A 129 -8.10 -10.57 -6.46
CA SER A 129 -9.41 -10.79 -7.07
C SER A 129 -9.95 -12.14 -6.62
N GLY A 130 -10.90 -12.13 -5.69
CA GLY A 130 -11.40 -13.34 -5.03
C GLY A 130 -10.31 -14.05 -4.25
N ASP A 131 -9.92 -15.24 -4.69
CA ASP A 131 -8.84 -16.03 -4.08
C ASP A 131 -7.49 -15.89 -4.79
N GLU A 132 -7.45 -15.20 -5.94
CA GLU A 132 -6.25 -14.99 -6.73
C GLU A 132 -5.51 -13.73 -6.27
N LEU A 133 -4.21 -13.86 -6.00
CA LEU A 133 -3.32 -12.73 -5.70
C LEU A 133 -2.37 -12.56 -6.88
N LYS A 134 -2.26 -11.32 -7.37
CA LYS A 134 -1.33 -10.92 -8.42
C LYS A 134 -0.42 -9.83 -7.89
N VAL A 135 0.83 -9.90 -8.30
CA VAL A 135 1.84 -8.87 -8.04
C VAL A 135 2.37 -8.41 -9.39
N SER A 136 2.33 -7.10 -9.63
CA SER A 136 2.69 -6.50 -10.92
C SER A 136 3.47 -5.19 -10.75
N LYS A 137 4.20 -4.77 -11.80
CA LYS A 137 4.88 -3.47 -11.85
C LYS A 137 3.95 -2.33 -12.26
N GLU A 138 2.87 -2.65 -12.95
CA GLU A 138 1.88 -1.70 -13.45
C GLU A 138 0.50 -2.18 -13.01
N LEU A 139 -0.39 -1.22 -12.76
CA LEU A 139 -1.77 -1.52 -12.42
C LEU A 139 -2.48 -2.07 -13.66
N GLU A 140 -2.77 -3.38 -13.69
CA GLU A 140 -3.59 -3.94 -14.76
C GLU A 140 -5.03 -3.41 -14.61
N PRO A 141 -5.55 -2.65 -15.60
CA PRO A 141 -6.87 -2.01 -15.48
C PRO A 141 -8.03 -3.01 -15.54
N GLU A 142 -7.80 -4.23 -16.02
CA GLU A 142 -8.86 -5.23 -16.25
C GLU A 142 -9.47 -5.83 -14.98
N GLN A 143 -8.91 -5.58 -13.79
CA GLN A 143 -9.38 -6.20 -12.54
C GLN A 143 -9.90 -5.24 -11.46
N ILE A 144 -10.02 -3.93 -11.75
CA ILE A 144 -10.97 -3.09 -11.00
C ILE A 144 -12.36 -3.42 -11.52
N LYS A 145 -12.82 -4.66 -11.30
CA LYS A 145 -14.25 -4.96 -11.39
C LYS A 145 -14.91 -3.98 -10.43
N LYS A 146 -15.84 -3.16 -10.96
CA LYS A 146 -16.74 -2.31 -10.17
C LYS A 146 -17.05 -3.04 -8.88
N GLN A 147 -16.70 -2.41 -7.76
CA GLN A 147 -16.89 -3.03 -6.47
C GLN A 147 -18.39 -3.34 -6.38
N GLU A 148 -18.77 -4.61 -6.26
CA GLU A 148 -20.18 -4.97 -6.14
C GLU A 148 -20.72 -4.32 -4.86
N CYS A 149 -21.42 -3.20 -5.04
CA CYS A 149 -21.94 -2.45 -3.91
C CYS A 149 -22.96 -3.33 -3.18
N PRO A 150 -22.94 -3.37 -1.84
CA PRO A 150 -23.79 -4.25 -1.06
C PRO A 150 -25.26 -4.12 -1.48
N GLU A 151 -25.93 -5.27 -1.64
CA GLU A 151 -27.31 -5.31 -2.11
C GLU A 151 -28.28 -4.54 -1.20
N ARG A 152 -29.37 -4.07 -1.82
CA ARG A 152 -30.36 -3.13 -1.27
C ARG A 152 -30.95 -3.62 0.06
N SER A 153 -30.65 -2.94 1.16
CA SER A 153 -31.20 -3.31 2.48
C SER A 153 -32.36 -2.41 2.97
N SER A 154 -32.62 -1.25 2.36
CA SER A 154 -33.73 -0.36 2.75
C SER A 154 -33.94 0.79 1.76
N ARG A 155 -35.17 1.31 1.63
CA ARG A 155 -35.47 2.58 0.96
C ARG A 155 -35.14 3.75 1.91
N ILE A 156 -34.51 4.81 1.39
CA ILE A 156 -34.23 6.04 2.13
C ILE A 156 -35.36 7.05 1.87
N GLY A 157 -35.96 7.58 2.93
CA GLY A 157 -37.15 8.44 2.88
C GLY A 157 -36.93 9.95 2.90
N ASN A 158 -35.82 10.46 3.45
CA ASN A 158 -35.53 11.89 3.59
C ASN A 158 -34.04 12.15 3.40
N ILE A 159 -33.67 13.29 2.81
CA ILE A 159 -32.27 13.70 2.66
C ILE A 159 -32.07 15.01 3.41
N ILE A 160 -31.26 14.94 4.47
CA ILE A 160 -30.83 16.09 5.27
C ILE A 160 -29.41 16.46 4.80
N ILE A 161 -29.29 17.60 4.12
CA ILE A 161 -28.00 18.14 3.69
C ILE A 161 -27.60 19.20 4.72
N THR A 162 -26.52 18.98 5.47
CA THR A 162 -26.00 19.97 6.41
C THR A 162 -24.77 20.66 5.83
N PRO A 163 -24.89 21.94 5.46
CA PRO A 163 -23.84 22.62 4.74
C PRO A 163 -22.73 23.19 5.63
N VAL A 164 -21.49 23.11 5.13
CA VAL A 164 -20.35 23.88 5.64
C VAL A 164 -19.83 24.82 4.53
N SER A 165 -20.60 25.89 4.27
CA SER A 165 -20.34 27.04 3.37
C SER A 165 -20.16 26.79 1.84
N GLY A 166 -20.93 27.53 1.03
CA GLY A 166 -20.64 27.87 -0.39
C GLY A 166 -20.76 26.78 -1.46
N LEU A 167 -20.64 25.50 -1.10
CA LEU A 167 -20.97 24.34 -1.98
C LEU A 167 -22.42 23.89 -1.80
N SER A 168 -22.97 24.25 -0.66
CA SER A 168 -24.25 23.83 -0.13
C SER A 168 -25.45 24.29 -0.92
N ASP A 169 -25.44 25.55 -1.32
CA ASP A 169 -26.64 26.18 -1.87
C ASP A 169 -26.89 25.66 -3.28
N ALA A 170 -25.81 25.31 -3.99
CA ALA A 170 -25.87 24.65 -5.30
C ALA A 170 -26.30 23.18 -5.19
N LEU A 171 -25.79 22.41 -4.22
CA LEU A 171 -26.20 21.02 -4.03
C LEU A 171 -27.64 20.93 -3.50
N ALA A 172 -28.01 21.78 -2.55
CA ALA A 172 -29.36 21.86 -2.01
C ALA A 172 -30.35 22.28 -3.09
N ALA A 173 -30.08 23.33 -3.88
CA ALA A 173 -30.95 23.73 -4.98
C ALA A 173 -31.08 22.65 -6.07
N PHE A 174 -30.00 21.91 -6.37
CA PHE A 174 -30.04 20.83 -7.35
C PHE A 174 -30.85 19.62 -6.85
N ILE A 175 -30.65 19.21 -5.60
CA ILE A 175 -31.40 18.10 -4.99
C ILE A 175 -32.87 18.46 -4.78
N ASP A 176 -33.15 19.71 -4.39
CA ASP A 176 -34.52 20.21 -4.22
C ASP A 176 -35.28 20.31 -5.56
N ALA A 177 -34.57 20.46 -6.68
CA ALA A 177 -35.15 20.50 -8.03
C ALA A 177 -35.33 19.11 -8.67
N GLU A 178 -34.48 18.13 -8.36
CA GLU A 178 -34.47 16.82 -9.03
C GLU A 178 -35.04 15.64 -8.21
N VAL A 179 -35.15 15.76 -6.89
CA VAL A 179 -35.44 14.61 -6.00
C VAL A 179 -36.83 14.70 -5.35
N LYS A 180 -37.54 15.81 -5.48
CA LYS A 180 -38.84 16.05 -4.82
C LYS A 180 -40.02 15.18 -5.29
N GLU A 181 -39.91 14.43 -6.38
CA GLU A 181 -41.09 13.77 -6.96
C GLU A 181 -41.47 12.41 -6.35
N ASP A 182 -40.70 11.78 -5.45
CA ASP A 182 -41.07 10.40 -5.02
C ASP A 182 -40.50 9.91 -3.67
N ILE A 183 -40.41 10.76 -2.63
CA ILE A 183 -39.78 10.37 -1.34
C ILE A 183 -40.79 10.22 -0.18
N PRO A 184 -40.94 9.03 0.43
CA PRO A 184 -41.80 8.79 1.59
C PRO A 184 -41.15 9.21 2.94
N GLU A 185 -41.93 9.78 3.85
CA GLU A 185 -41.54 10.66 4.97
C GLU A 185 -40.61 10.11 6.10
N ASP A 186 -40.02 8.91 6.04
CA ASP A 186 -39.52 8.23 7.25
C ASP A 186 -38.04 7.74 7.24
N THR A 187 -37.08 8.51 6.72
CA THR A 187 -35.64 8.17 6.93
C THR A 187 -34.62 9.29 6.65
N GLY A 188 -33.89 9.83 7.63
CA GLY A 188 -32.84 10.84 7.34
C GLY A 188 -31.54 10.26 6.75
N LEU A 189 -31.17 10.68 5.53
CA LEU A 189 -29.83 10.59 4.94
C LEU A 189 -29.06 11.88 5.25
N LEU A 190 -27.94 11.81 5.97
CA LEU A 190 -27.10 12.98 6.20
C LEU A 190 -26.01 13.08 5.12
N ILE A 191 -25.97 14.21 4.40
CA ILE A 191 -24.83 14.55 3.53
C ILE A 191 -24.17 15.81 4.09
N GLN A 192 -22.95 15.68 4.60
CA GLN A 192 -22.14 16.80 5.03
C GLN A 192 -21.05 17.06 3.99
N LEU A 193 -20.87 18.32 3.61
CA LEU A 193 -19.86 18.72 2.64
C LEU A 193 -18.86 19.63 3.34
N GLU A 194 -17.59 19.23 3.32
CA GLU A 194 -16.50 19.98 3.92
C GLU A 194 -15.49 20.36 2.85
N LYS A 195 -15.01 21.60 2.86
CA LYS A 195 -13.89 22.01 2.01
C LYS A 195 -12.60 21.69 2.76
N GLU A 196 -11.69 20.95 2.13
CA GLU A 196 -10.37 20.67 2.70
C GLU A 196 -9.30 21.46 1.96
N GLN A 197 -8.40 22.11 2.69
CA GLN A 197 -7.23 22.82 2.13
C GLN A 197 -6.09 21.84 1.76
N ALA A 198 -6.44 20.65 1.27
CA ALA A 198 -5.46 19.67 0.83
C ALA A 198 -5.00 20.00 -0.60
N GLU A 199 -3.69 20.00 -0.83
CA GLU A 199 -3.12 20.07 -2.17
C GLU A 199 -3.42 18.76 -2.93
N GLY A 200 -4.10 18.88 -4.08
CA GLY A 200 -4.40 17.77 -4.99
C GLY A 200 -5.89 17.41 -5.14
N ILE A 201 -6.16 16.48 -6.04
CA ILE A 201 -7.50 15.97 -6.36
C ILE A 201 -7.84 14.84 -5.39
N ARG A 202 -8.24 15.18 -4.17
CA ARG A 202 -8.60 14.22 -3.11
C ARG A 202 -10.06 14.32 -2.71
N LEU A 203 -10.67 13.17 -2.48
CA LEU A 203 -12.02 13.02 -1.94
C LEU A 203 -11.96 12.15 -0.68
N GLU A 204 -12.30 12.71 0.48
CA GLU A 204 -12.41 11.93 1.72
C GLU A 204 -13.90 11.66 2.01
N LEU A 205 -14.28 10.39 2.07
CA LEU A 205 -15.64 9.94 2.40
C LEU A 205 -15.67 9.39 3.83
N ASN A 206 -16.19 10.17 4.75
CA ASN A 206 -16.43 9.75 6.13
C ASN A 206 -17.84 9.17 6.24
N ILE A 207 -17.98 7.85 6.40
CA ILE A 207 -19.28 7.16 6.45
C ILE A 207 -19.66 6.69 7.85
N LEU A 208 -20.97 6.61 8.09
CA LEU A 208 -21.49 5.89 9.25
C LEU A 208 -21.29 4.37 9.14
N PRO A 209 -21.16 3.65 10.27
CA PRO A 209 -20.98 2.20 10.28
C PRO A 209 -22.28 1.43 9.98
N ASN A 210 -23.01 1.78 8.92
CA ASN A 210 -24.21 1.08 8.48
C ASN A 210 -24.16 0.72 6.99
N THR A 211 -24.92 -0.29 6.59
CA THR A 211 -24.90 -0.87 5.23
C THR A 211 -25.28 0.15 4.16
N ASN A 212 -26.24 1.03 4.44
CA ASN A 212 -26.71 2.04 3.49
C ASN A 212 -25.66 3.13 3.25
N SER A 213 -24.89 3.52 4.26
CA SER A 213 -23.81 4.50 4.12
C SER A 213 -22.62 3.92 3.35
N ARG A 214 -22.31 2.64 3.58
CA ARG A 214 -21.32 1.89 2.80
C ARG A 214 -21.74 1.79 1.34
N ARG A 215 -23.01 1.49 1.07
CA ARG A 215 -23.57 1.44 -0.28
C ARG A 215 -23.48 2.80 -0.96
N LEU A 216 -23.87 3.88 -0.27
CA LEU A 216 -23.79 5.24 -0.80
C LEU A 216 -22.36 5.64 -1.16
N ALA A 217 -21.38 5.39 -0.29
CA ALA A 217 -19.98 5.67 -0.61
C ALA A 217 -19.47 4.83 -1.78
N CYS A 218 -19.84 3.55 -1.85
CA CYS A 218 -19.50 2.67 -2.97
C CYS A 218 -20.06 3.21 -4.29
N LEU A 219 -21.34 3.61 -4.33
CA LEU A 219 -21.97 4.17 -5.52
C LEU A 219 -21.33 5.49 -5.95
N ILE A 220 -21.00 6.38 -5.01
CA ILE A 220 -20.29 7.63 -5.30
C ILE A 220 -18.90 7.33 -5.88
N GLN A 221 -18.19 6.37 -5.29
CA GLN A 221 -16.87 5.96 -5.75
C GLN A 221 -16.93 5.39 -7.17
N ASP A 222 -17.89 4.52 -7.46
CA ASP A 222 -18.12 3.93 -8.78
C ASP A 222 -18.38 4.98 -9.88
N GLN A 223 -19.06 6.09 -9.56
CA GLN A 223 -19.27 7.18 -10.51
C GLN A 223 -18.02 8.07 -10.72
N LEU A 224 -17.04 8.00 -9.83
CA LEU A 224 -15.85 8.85 -9.82
C LEU A 224 -14.54 8.12 -10.19
N ILE A 225 -14.59 6.79 -10.36
CA ILE A 225 -13.44 5.92 -10.70
C ILE A 225 -12.75 6.34 -12.02
N GLU A 226 -13.48 6.90 -12.98
CA GLU A 226 -12.92 7.26 -14.29
C GLU A 226 -11.92 8.43 -14.25
N GLU A 227 -11.85 9.19 -13.15
CA GLU A 227 -11.19 10.50 -13.12
C GLU A 227 -9.80 10.50 -12.47
N LYS A 228 -9.20 9.34 -12.16
CA LYS A 228 -7.92 9.24 -11.41
C LYS A 228 -7.95 9.99 -10.06
N ILE A 229 -9.12 10.09 -9.42
CA ILE A 229 -9.29 10.73 -8.12
C ILE A 229 -8.85 9.74 -7.03
N SER A 230 -8.00 10.15 -6.09
CA SER A 230 -7.72 9.35 -4.90
C SER A 230 -8.88 9.50 -3.90
N ILE A 231 -9.63 8.43 -3.71
CA ILE A 231 -10.80 8.38 -2.82
C ILE A 231 -10.41 7.63 -1.55
N HIS A 232 -10.49 8.30 -0.40
CA HIS A 232 -10.24 7.70 0.91
C HIS A 232 -11.55 7.58 1.68
N THR A 233 -11.97 6.34 1.97
CA THR A 233 -13.18 6.08 2.75
C THR A 233 -12.81 5.70 4.17
N SER A 234 -13.32 6.45 5.15
CA SER A 234 -13.07 6.22 6.57
C SER A 234 -14.40 6.08 7.33
N VAL A 235 -14.43 5.23 8.36
CA VAL A 235 -15.61 5.05 9.20
C VAL A 235 -15.48 5.97 10.41
N SER A 236 -16.33 6.99 10.49
CA SER A 236 -16.29 7.95 11.60
C SER A 236 -17.29 7.60 12.69
N LYS A 237 -16.82 7.52 13.93
CA LYS A 237 -17.67 7.40 15.14
C LYS A 237 -18.10 8.77 15.70
N LYS A 238 -17.61 9.88 15.13
CA LYS A 238 -17.76 11.22 15.71
C LYS A 238 -19.07 11.93 15.35
N TYR A 239 -19.97 11.30 14.60
CA TYR A 239 -21.22 11.94 14.20
C TYR A 239 -22.31 11.75 15.26
N PRO A 240 -22.90 12.84 15.79
CA PRO A 240 -24.03 12.77 16.69
C PRO A 240 -25.30 12.49 15.87
N LEU A 241 -25.55 11.22 15.56
CA LEU A 241 -26.70 10.81 14.76
C LEU A 241 -27.40 9.64 15.45
N SER A 242 -28.21 9.94 16.45
CA SER A 242 -29.14 8.98 17.02
C SER A 242 -30.28 8.60 16.05
N GLU A 243 -30.44 9.31 14.92
CA GLU A 243 -31.63 9.19 14.06
C GLU A 243 -31.35 8.95 12.56
N ALA A 244 -30.12 9.13 12.06
CA ALA A 244 -29.85 8.92 10.63
C ALA A 244 -29.57 7.44 10.31
N LYS A 245 -30.34 6.85 9.38
CA LYS A 245 -30.10 5.47 8.89
C LYS A 245 -28.98 5.40 7.84
N ALA A 246 -28.56 6.53 7.27
CA ALA A 246 -27.42 6.66 6.38
C ALA A 246 -26.76 8.03 6.54
N GLY A 247 -25.43 8.10 6.46
CA GLY A 247 -24.69 9.35 6.60
C GLY A 247 -23.32 9.28 5.92
N ILE A 248 -23.02 10.30 5.14
CA ILE A 248 -21.72 10.50 4.49
C ILE A 248 -21.28 11.95 4.65
N SER A 249 -20.04 12.16 5.06
CA SER A 249 -19.36 13.44 4.96
C SER A 249 -18.32 13.37 3.86
N ILE A 250 -18.40 14.30 2.92
CA ILE A 250 -17.55 14.37 1.75
C ILE A 250 -16.65 15.59 1.91
N LYS A 251 -15.35 15.37 2.05
CA LYS A 251 -14.34 16.42 1.97
C LYS A 251 -13.79 16.51 0.57
N ILE A 252 -13.77 17.73 0.05
CA ILE A 252 -13.43 18.01 -1.35
C ILE A 252 -12.20 18.91 -1.41
N GLY A 253 -11.15 18.46 -2.09
CA GLY A 253 -9.98 19.28 -2.42
C GLY A 253 -10.28 20.39 -3.44
N GLU A 254 -9.49 21.47 -3.43
CA GLU A 254 -9.80 22.69 -4.21
C GLU A 254 -9.89 22.50 -5.72
N GLN A 255 -9.22 21.49 -6.28
CA GLN A 255 -9.13 21.28 -7.72
C GLN A 255 -10.27 20.45 -8.33
N LEU A 256 -11.17 19.90 -7.51
CA LEU A 256 -12.28 19.08 -7.99
C LEU A 256 -13.45 19.94 -8.48
N SER A 257 -13.94 19.65 -9.69
CA SER A 257 -15.10 20.35 -10.24
C SER A 257 -16.35 20.05 -9.41
N LYS A 258 -16.94 21.09 -8.83
CA LYS A 258 -18.16 21.00 -8.00
C LYS A 258 -19.30 20.27 -8.72
N SER A 259 -19.50 20.53 -10.01
CA SER A 259 -20.59 19.95 -10.80
C SER A 259 -20.49 18.43 -10.95
N LYS A 260 -19.27 17.88 -11.04
CA LYS A 260 -19.07 16.44 -11.18
C LYS A 260 -19.44 15.68 -9.91
N ILE A 261 -19.03 16.20 -8.75
CA ILE A 261 -19.37 15.61 -7.45
C ILE A 261 -20.88 15.66 -7.23
N ILE A 262 -21.52 16.78 -7.56
CA ILE A 262 -22.98 16.94 -7.48
C ILE A 262 -23.69 15.85 -8.30
N ASN A 263 -23.25 15.62 -9.54
CA ASN A 263 -23.83 14.60 -10.42
C ASN A 263 -23.59 13.17 -9.88
N ALA A 264 -22.39 12.87 -9.40
CA ALA A 264 -22.06 11.56 -8.81
C ALA A 264 -22.91 11.26 -7.57
N VAL A 265 -23.04 12.25 -6.68
CA VAL A 265 -23.86 12.13 -5.46
C VAL A 265 -25.34 12.00 -5.82
N SER A 266 -25.87 12.81 -6.73
CA SER A 266 -27.28 12.72 -7.18
C SER A 266 -27.60 11.35 -7.75
N LYS A 267 -26.74 10.83 -8.62
CA LYS A 267 -26.93 9.50 -9.22
C LYS A 267 -26.85 8.38 -8.17
N ALA A 268 -25.87 8.45 -7.26
CA ALA A 268 -25.74 7.49 -6.17
C ALA A 268 -26.96 7.50 -5.24
N VAL A 269 -27.52 8.68 -4.94
CA VAL A 269 -28.74 8.83 -4.14
C VAL A 269 -29.95 8.20 -4.83
N LYS A 270 -30.12 8.41 -6.14
CA LYS A 270 -31.24 7.83 -6.92
C LYS A 270 -31.19 6.30 -6.99
N GLU A 271 -30.01 5.70 -6.87
CA GLU A 271 -29.82 4.24 -6.93
C GLU A 271 -30.05 3.50 -5.60
N ILE A 272 -30.17 4.22 -4.48
CA ILE A 272 -30.39 3.62 -3.15
C ILE A 272 -31.87 3.32 -2.92
#